data_AF-A0A1V5J776-F1
#
_entry.id   AF-A0A1V5J776-F1
#
_cell.length_a   1.000
_cell.length_b   1.000
_cell.length_c   1.000
_cell.angle_alpha   90.00
_cell.angle_beta   90.00
_cell.angle_gamma   90.00
#
_symmetry.space_group_name_H-M   'P 1'
#
loop_
_entity.id
_entity.type
_entity.pdbx_description
1 polymer ?
#
loop_
_entity_poly.entity_id
_entity_poly.type
_entity_poly.pdbx_seq_one_letter_code
_entity_poly.pdbx_strand_id
1 'polypeptide(L)'
;MASGARVTTGGVWTNASSREYKDNIKTLSTQEALNTLEGLNPVKFVYKADRGEQHVGFIAEDVPELVATKDRKGLSSMDIVTVLTKVVQEQQKTIERQQEIISKHAEKIAQLERSFTSKAE
;
A
#
# COMPACT_ATOMS: atom_id res chain seq x y z
N MET A 1 -13.76 22.95 -18.19
CA MET A 1 -14.13 21.59 -17.73
C MET A 1 -13.85 21.54 -16.23
N ALA A 2 -14.86 21.48 -15.37
CA ALA A 2 -14.64 21.31 -13.94
C ALA A 2 -14.82 19.83 -13.61
N SER A 3 -13.72 19.09 -13.53
CA SER A 3 -13.70 17.70 -13.07
C SER A 3 -14.11 17.54 -11.60
N GLY A 4 -14.49 18.62 -10.91
CA GLY A 4 -14.75 18.69 -9.47
C GLY A 4 -13.49 18.86 -8.61
N ALA A 5 -12.30 18.81 -9.21
CA ALA A 5 -11.04 19.05 -8.50
C ALA A 5 -10.84 20.56 -8.29
N ARG A 6 -10.20 20.92 -7.18
CA ARG A 6 -9.94 22.33 -6.84
C ARG A 6 -8.56 22.50 -6.24
N VAL A 7 -7.99 23.68 -6.43
CA VAL A 7 -6.78 24.13 -5.74
C VAL A 7 -7.14 25.38 -4.93
N THR A 8 -6.71 25.46 -3.67
CA THR A 8 -6.90 26.67 -2.87
C THR A 8 -5.90 27.74 -3.27
N THR A 9 -6.12 28.99 -2.86
CA THR A 9 -5.15 30.08 -3.06
C THR A 9 -3.78 29.78 -2.44
N GLY A 10 -3.75 28.97 -1.37
CA GLY A 10 -2.52 28.48 -0.74
C GLY A 10 -1.88 27.27 -1.43
N GLY A 11 -2.36 26.85 -2.60
CA GLY A 11 -1.78 25.75 -3.39
C GLY A 11 -2.21 24.34 -2.96
N VAL A 12 -3.20 24.20 -2.06
CA VAL A 12 -3.67 22.87 -1.62
C VAL A 12 -4.56 22.25 -2.69
N TRP A 13 -4.09 21.17 -3.30
CA TRP A 13 -4.88 20.38 -4.25
C TRP A 13 -5.87 19.46 -3.53
N THR A 14 -7.13 19.48 -3.95
CA THR A 14 -8.17 18.55 -3.50
C THR A 14 -8.74 17.81 -4.71
N ASN A 15 -8.58 16.48 -4.72
CA ASN A 15 -9.12 15.61 -5.77
C ASN A 15 -10.65 15.59 -5.75
N ALA A 16 -11.26 15.57 -6.94
CA ALA A 16 -12.67 15.22 -7.07
C ALA A 16 -12.84 13.72 -6.77
N SER A 17 -13.65 13.36 -5.78
CA SER A 17 -13.87 11.96 -5.42
C SER A 17 -15.28 11.73 -4.89
N SER A 18 -16.25 11.75 -5.80
CA SER A 18 -17.66 11.39 -5.55
C SER A 18 -18.05 10.21 -6.45
N ARG A 19 -19.06 9.44 -6.03
CA ARG A 19 -19.70 8.44 -6.91
C ARG A 19 -20.38 9.09 -8.12
N GLU A 20 -20.74 10.36 -8.02
CA GLU A 20 -21.26 11.15 -9.16
C GLU A 20 -20.21 11.35 -10.26
N TYR A 21 -18.92 11.27 -9.92
CA TYR A 21 -17.80 11.48 -10.84
C TYR A 21 -17.12 10.18 -11.26
N LYS A 22 -17.55 9.04 -10.72
CA LYS A 22 -16.87 7.74 -10.86
C LYS A 22 -17.87 6.66 -11.24
N ASP A 23 -17.58 5.95 -12.32
CA ASP A 23 -18.35 4.78 -12.76
C ASP A 23 -17.49 3.51 -12.67
N ASN A 24 -18.11 2.33 -12.86
CA ASN A 24 -17.44 1.01 -12.84
C ASN A 24 -16.62 0.75 -11.57
N ILE A 25 -17.11 1.21 -10.41
CA ILE A 25 -16.42 1.12 -9.13
C ILE A 25 -16.34 -0.34 -8.68
N LYS A 26 -15.13 -0.89 -8.66
CA LYS A 26 -14.80 -2.23 -8.17
C LYS A 26 -13.80 -2.15 -7.02
N THR A 27 -13.80 -3.16 -6.17
CA THR A 27 -12.79 -3.28 -5.11
C THR A 27 -11.43 -3.66 -5.72
N LEU A 28 -10.35 -2.98 -5.29
CA LEU A 28 -8.98 -3.41 -5.58
C LEU A 28 -8.70 -4.71 -4.82
N SER A 29 -8.38 -5.78 -5.55
CA SER A 29 -8.10 -7.06 -4.91
C SER A 29 -6.76 -7.02 -4.16
N THR A 30 -6.61 -7.89 -3.17
CA THR A 30 -5.36 -8.04 -2.43
C THR A 30 -4.22 -8.48 -3.36
N GLN A 31 -4.47 -9.39 -4.30
CA GLN A 31 -3.45 -9.87 -5.23
C GLN A 31 -2.96 -8.77 -6.17
N GLU A 32 -3.88 -7.97 -6.75
CA GLU A 32 -3.51 -6.84 -7.60
C GLU A 32 -2.67 -5.81 -6.84
N ALA A 33 -3.05 -5.51 -5.60
CA ALA A 33 -2.31 -4.57 -4.76
C ALA A 33 -0.90 -5.08 -4.41
N LEU A 34 -0.77 -6.36 -4.04
CA LEU A 34 0.53 -6.98 -3.74
C LEU A 34 1.44 -7.04 -4.96
N ASN A 35 0.92 -7.49 -6.10
CA ASN A 35 1.67 -7.52 -7.37
C ASN A 35 2.11 -6.11 -7.78
N THR A 36 1.25 -5.11 -7.56
CA THR A 36 1.59 -3.73 -7.86
C THR A 36 2.69 -3.24 -6.93
N LEU A 37 2.60 -3.50 -5.64
CA LEU A 37 3.61 -3.12 -4.65
C LEU A 37 4.97 -3.78 -4.95
N GLU A 38 4.98 -5.05 -5.34
CA GLU A 38 6.21 -5.77 -5.69
C GLU A 38 6.94 -5.12 -6.87
N GLY A 39 6.18 -4.58 -7.84
CA GLY A 39 6.74 -3.84 -8.97
C GLY A 39 7.10 -2.38 -8.66
N LEU A 40 6.76 -1.83 -7.49
CA LEU A 40 7.16 -0.48 -7.11
C LEU A 40 8.64 -0.48 -6.70
N ASN A 41 9.50 0.10 -7.55
CA ASN A 41 10.92 0.24 -7.29
C ASN A 41 11.29 1.70 -6.92
N PRO A 42 11.46 2.04 -5.62
CA PRO A 42 11.82 3.38 -5.22
C PRO A 42 13.24 3.74 -5.65
N VAL A 43 13.41 4.91 -6.25
CA VAL A 43 14.70 5.41 -6.71
C VAL A 43 14.99 6.80 -6.14
N LYS A 44 16.27 7.18 -6.19
CA LYS A 44 16.70 8.56 -5.99
C LYS A 44 17.04 9.16 -7.34
N PHE A 45 16.62 10.40 -7.59
CA PHE A 45 16.88 11.07 -8.86
C PHE A 45 17.04 12.57 -8.67
N VAL A 46 17.48 13.24 -9.73
CA VAL A 46 17.61 14.69 -9.83
C VAL A 46 16.96 15.10 -11.15
N TYR A 47 16.15 16.15 -11.15
CA TYR A 47 15.53 16.62 -12.38
C TYR A 47 16.59 17.18 -13.34
N LYS A 48 16.39 16.99 -14.65
CA LYS A 48 17.34 17.54 -15.63
C LYS A 48 17.36 19.07 -15.62
N ALA A 49 16.20 19.68 -15.38
CA ALA A 49 16.00 21.13 -15.33
C ALA A 49 16.47 21.77 -14.02
N ASP A 50 16.50 20.99 -12.93
CA ASP A 50 17.01 21.44 -11.63
C ASP A 50 17.96 20.39 -11.07
N ARG A 51 19.26 20.67 -11.25
CA ARG A 51 20.34 19.76 -10.84
C ARG A 51 20.73 19.92 -9.36
N GLY A 52 20.18 20.93 -8.68
CA GLY A 52 20.58 21.29 -7.32
C GLY A 52 19.89 20.46 -6.23
N GLU A 53 18.78 19.81 -6.55
CA GLU A 53 17.96 19.10 -5.57
C GLU A 53 17.84 17.61 -5.90
N GLN A 54 18.06 16.77 -4.88
CA GLN A 54 17.86 15.34 -4.97
C GLN A 54 16.48 14.97 -4.42
N HIS A 55 15.77 14.16 -5.19
CA HIS A 55 14.43 13.68 -4.84
C HIS A 55 14.40 12.16 -4.71
N VAL A 56 13.33 11.68 -4.09
CA VAL A 56 12.95 10.26 -4.05
C VAL A 56 11.63 10.08 -4.79
N GLY A 57 11.46 8.93 -5.44
CA GLY A 57 10.22 8.64 -6.15
C GLY A 57 10.35 7.38 -6.98
N PHE A 58 9.67 7.35 -8.12
CA PHE A 58 9.65 6.22 -9.03
C PHE A 58 9.83 6.71 -10.47
N ILE A 59 10.24 5.80 -11.35
CA ILE A 59 10.25 6.01 -12.79
C ILE A 59 8.97 5.42 -13.36
N ALA A 60 8.17 6.25 -14.05
CA ALA A 60 6.86 5.86 -14.54
C ALA A 60 6.93 4.68 -15.53
N GLU A 61 8.01 4.57 -16.29
CA GLU A 61 8.29 3.49 -17.22
C GLU A 61 8.64 2.16 -16.55
N ASP A 62 9.05 2.17 -15.28
CA ASP A 62 9.59 1.00 -14.58
C ASP A 62 8.61 0.42 -13.53
N VAL A 63 7.47 1.09 -13.29
CA VAL A 63 6.45 0.63 -12.32
C VAL A 63 5.25 -0.04 -13.01
N PRO A 64 4.37 -0.76 -12.31
CA PRO A 64 3.17 -1.33 -12.91
C PRO A 64 2.21 -0.28 -13.50
N GLU A 65 1.42 -0.68 -14.51
CA GLU A 65 0.48 0.21 -15.21
C GLU A 65 -0.53 0.87 -14.26
N LEU A 66 -0.95 0.16 -13.20
CA LEU A 66 -1.97 0.61 -12.26
C LEU A 66 -1.67 1.97 -11.59
N VAL A 67 -0.39 2.35 -11.50
CA VAL A 67 0.07 3.58 -10.80
C VAL A 67 0.71 4.60 -11.74
N ALA A 68 0.80 4.27 -13.03
CA ALA A 68 1.41 5.11 -14.05
C ALA A 68 0.34 5.72 -14.96
N THR A 69 0.64 6.90 -15.51
CA THR A 69 -0.18 7.46 -16.58
C THR A 69 -0.07 6.60 -17.84
N LYS A 70 -1.06 6.72 -18.72
CA LYS A 70 -1.14 5.95 -19.97
C LYS A 70 0.10 6.09 -20.87
N ASP A 71 0.72 7.26 -20.88
CA ASP A 71 1.94 7.55 -21.66
C ASP A 71 3.23 7.11 -20.96
N ARG A 72 3.12 6.57 -19.74
CA ARG A 72 4.25 6.12 -18.91
C ARG A 72 5.24 7.24 -18.57
N LYS A 73 4.78 8.50 -18.50
CA LYS A 73 5.62 9.68 -18.15
C LYS A 73 5.22 10.38 -16.86
N GLY A 74 4.11 9.96 -16.27
CA GLY A 74 3.59 10.50 -15.02
C GLY A 74 3.19 9.38 -14.07
N LEU A 75 3.07 9.77 -12.80
CA LEU A 75 2.64 8.91 -11.71
C LEU A 75 1.51 9.62 -10.96
N SER A 76 0.55 8.85 -10.48
CA SER A 76 -0.46 9.35 -9.55
C SER A 76 -0.06 8.95 -8.13
N SER A 77 0.33 9.92 -7.31
CA SER A 77 0.62 9.66 -5.90
C SER A 77 -0.57 9.04 -5.16
N MET A 78 -1.80 9.40 -5.56
CA MET A 78 -3.02 8.82 -4.98
C MET A 78 -3.22 7.36 -5.36
N ASP A 79 -2.87 6.95 -6.57
CA ASP A 79 -3.00 5.55 -6.99
C ASP A 79 -2.03 4.68 -6.20
N ILE A 80 -0.80 5.16 -6.01
CA ILE A 80 0.21 4.52 -5.14
C ILE A 80 -0.30 4.41 -3.70
N VAL A 81 -0.81 5.50 -3.12
CA VAL A 81 -1.36 5.50 -1.75
C VAL A 81 -2.53 4.52 -1.62
N THR A 82 -3.37 4.40 -2.65
CA THR A 82 -4.50 3.46 -2.66
C THR A 82 -4.03 2.01 -2.63
N VAL A 83 -3.01 1.67 -3.43
CA VAL A 83 -2.36 0.34 -3.42
C VAL A 83 -1.77 0.05 -2.05
N LEU A 84 -0.97 0.97 -1.50
CA LEU A 84 -0.35 0.83 -0.18
C LEU A 84 -1.39 0.64 0.93
N THR A 85 -2.49 1.38 0.88
CA THR A 85 -3.60 1.24 1.83
C THR A 85 -4.16 -0.18 1.82
N LYS A 86 -4.39 -0.75 0.63
CA LYS A 86 -4.92 -2.11 0.49
C LYS A 86 -3.94 -3.16 1.01
N VAL A 87 -2.64 -2.99 0.75
CA VAL A 87 -1.60 -3.90 1.26
C VAL A 87 -1.51 -3.83 2.78
N VAL A 88 -1.48 -2.63 3.37
CA VAL A 88 -1.41 -2.45 4.83
C VAL A 88 -2.63 -3.07 5.52
N GLN A 89 -3.83 -2.92 4.94
CA GLN A 89 -5.03 -3.59 5.45
C GLN A 89 -4.90 -5.12 5.46
N GLU A 90 -4.28 -5.72 4.44
CA GLU A 90 -4.05 -7.17 4.41
C GLU A 90 -2.95 -7.60 5.39
N GLN A 91 -1.89 -6.81 5.51
CA GLN A 91 -0.83 -7.05 6.49
C GLN A 91 -1.38 -7.00 7.91
N GLN A 92 -2.28 -6.07 8.23
CA GLN A 92 -2.93 -5.97 9.54
C GLN A 92 -3.70 -7.25 9.89
N LYS A 93 -4.47 -7.80 8.95
CA LYS A 93 -5.17 -9.09 9.14
C LYS A 93 -4.20 -10.26 9.35
N THR A 94 -3.07 -10.23 8.65
CA THR A 94 -2.03 -11.25 8.80
C THR A 94 -1.39 -11.18 10.18
N ILE A 95 -1.10 -9.99 10.67
CA ILE A 95 -0.56 -9.74 12.02
C ILE A 95 -1.53 -10.25 13.09
N GLU A 96 -2.82 -9.93 12.98
CA GLU A 96 -3.84 -10.41 13.92
C GLU A 96 -3.91 -11.94 13.96
N ARG A 97 -3.93 -12.58 12.78
CA ARG A 97 -3.92 -14.05 12.68
C ARG A 97 -2.66 -14.66 13.27
N GLN A 98 -1.50 -14.05 13.03
CA GLN A 98 -0.24 -14.52 13.60
C GLN A 98 -0.26 -14.40 15.14
N GLN A 99 -0.79 -13.30 15.68
CA GLN A 99 -0.92 -13.12 17.12
C GLN A 99 -1.83 -14.16 17.77
N GLU A 100 -2.95 -14.51 17.14
CA GLU A 100 -3.83 -15.59 17.61
C GLU A 100 -3.13 -16.95 17.63
N ILE A 101 -2.38 -17.28 16.57
CA ILE A 101 -1.64 -18.53 16.47
C ILE A 101 -0.55 -18.59 17.55
N ILE A 102 0.18 -17.50 17.76
CA ILE A 102 1.21 -17.39 18.80
C ILE A 102 0.60 -17.65 20.18
N SER A 103 -0.54 -17.03 20.51
CA SER A 103 -1.22 -17.24 21.80
C SER A 103 -1.64 -18.71 21.99
N LYS A 104 -2.25 -19.33 20.98
CA LYS A 104 -2.65 -20.75 21.03
C LYS A 104 -1.44 -21.68 21.19
N HIS A 105 -0.33 -21.38 20.52
CA HIS A 105 0.90 -22.16 20.66
C HIS A 105 1.49 -22.01 22.06
N ALA A 106 1.52 -20.80 22.62
CA ALA A 106 1.98 -20.56 23.98
C ALA A 106 1.16 -21.34 25.03
N GLU A 107 -0.17 -21.36 24.90
CA GLU A 107 -1.06 -22.15 25.77
C GLU A 107 -0.75 -23.65 25.67
N LYS A 108 -0.56 -24.17 24.45
CA LYS A 108 -0.25 -25.58 24.22
C LYS A 108 1.12 -25.98 24.80
N ILE A 109 2.12 -25.10 24.67
CA ILE A 109 3.44 -25.31 25.28
C ILE A 109 3.30 -25.42 26.81
N ALA A 110 2.59 -24.48 27.44
CA ALA A 110 2.37 -24.50 28.89
C ALA A 110 1.61 -25.76 29.36
N GLN A 111 0.66 -26.25 28.56
CA GLN A 111 -0.04 -27.51 28.85
C GLN A 111 0.90 -28.73 28.76
N LEU A 112 1.73 -28.78 27.72
CA LEU A 112 2.69 -29.86 27.53
C LEU A 112 3.73 -29.89 28.66
N GLU A 113 4.29 -28.73 29.03
CA GLU A 113 5.22 -28.60 30.16
C GLU A 113 4.62 -29.14 31.46
N ARG A 114 3.38 -28.77 31.78
CA ARG A 114 2.67 -29.33 32.95
C ARG A 114 2.52 -30.85 32.89
N SER A 115 2.20 -31.40 31.71
CA SER A 115 2.02 -32.84 31.53
C SER A 115 3.32 -33.65 31.63
N PHE A 116 4.47 -33.03 31.33
CA PHE A 116 5.78 -33.65 31.50
C PHE A 116 6.20 -33.65 32.97
N THR A 117 5.99 -32.54 33.69
CA THR A 117 6.28 -32.47 35.13
C THR A 117 5.44 -33.46 35.92
N SER A 118 4.14 -33.59 35.62
CA SER A 118 3.25 -34.52 36.33
C SER A 118 3.49 -36.01 36.04
N LYS A 119 4.31 -36.35 35.03
CA LYS A 119 4.69 -37.73 34.70
C LYS A 119 6.05 -38.12 35.30
N ALA A 120 6.80 -37.14 35.80
CA ALA A 120 8.11 -37.35 36.41
C ALA A 120 8.04 -37.58 37.94
N GLU A 121 6.88 -37.32 38.56
CA GLU A 121 6.51 -37.69 39.93
C GLU A 121 5.78 -39.05 39.95
#